data_AF-A0A7Y9SLJ2-F1
#
_entry.id   AF-A0A7Y9SLJ2-F1
#
_cell.length_a   1.000
_cell.length_b   1.000
_cell.length_c   1.000
_cell.angle_alpha   90.00
_cell.angle_beta   90.00
_cell.angle_gamma   90.00
#
_symmetry.space_group_name_H-M   'P 1'
#
loop_
_entity.id
_entity.type
_entity.pdbx_description
1 polymer ?
#
loop_
_entity_poly.entity_id
_entity_poly.type
_entity_poly.pdbx_seq_one_letter_code
_entity_poly.pdbx_strand_id
1 'polypeptide(L)'
;MEEWEDDAAATLERLSGSRMADAYVGAIRILSLTPPTQRRRYQVCTMDLALEAPGLEGETLQTEVVLDKRYWPDVGTVLRARISRRKPRMIDADWEALARR
;
A
#
# COMPACT_ATOMS: atom_id res chain seq x y z
N MET A 1 -16.80 -5.82 -30.61
CA MET A 1 -16.86 -5.57 -29.17
C MET A 1 -16.11 -6.74 -28.55
N GLU A 2 -15.17 -6.48 -27.64
CA GLU A 2 -14.49 -7.48 -26.78
C GLU A 2 -13.39 -8.34 -27.45
N GLU A 3 -12.15 -7.83 -27.54
CA GLU A 3 -10.92 -8.69 -27.57
C GLU A 3 -9.59 -7.93 -27.33
N TRP A 4 -9.62 -6.61 -27.11
CA TRP A 4 -8.40 -5.78 -27.01
C TRP A 4 -8.09 -5.22 -25.61
N GLU A 5 -8.82 -5.64 -24.58
CA GLU A 5 -8.62 -5.13 -23.21
C GLU A 5 -7.75 -6.05 -22.34
N ASP A 6 -7.68 -7.35 -22.63
CA ASP A 6 -6.92 -8.33 -21.84
C ASP A 6 -5.39 -8.27 -22.10
N ASP A 7 -4.99 -7.93 -23.34
CA ASP A 7 -3.57 -7.96 -23.75
C ASP A 7 -2.75 -6.76 -23.25
N ALA A 8 -3.41 -5.63 -23.00
CA ALA A 8 -2.76 -4.41 -22.49
C ALA A 8 -2.33 -4.55 -21.01
N ALA A 9 -3.13 -5.23 -20.19
CA ALA A 9 -2.81 -5.47 -18.78
C ALA A 9 -1.65 -6.47 -18.62
N ALA A 10 -1.70 -7.59 -19.36
CA ALA A 10 -0.64 -8.60 -19.34
C ALA A 10 0.70 -8.07 -19.92
N THR A 11 0.64 -7.15 -20.89
CA THR A 11 1.84 -6.51 -21.45
C THR A 11 2.47 -5.50 -20.48
N LEU A 12 1.66 -4.74 -19.72
CA LEU A 12 2.17 -3.87 -18.65
C LEU A 12 2.85 -4.69 -17.54
N GLU A 13 2.33 -5.88 -17.23
CA GLU A 13 2.90 -6.77 -16.21
C GLU A 13 4.27 -7.35 -16.63
N ARG A 14 4.46 -7.63 -17.94
CA ARG A 14 5.75 -8.07 -18.51
C ARG A 14 6.76 -6.95 -18.71
N LEU A 15 6.33 -5.72 -19.05
CA LEU A 15 7.22 -4.55 -19.16
C LEU A 15 7.60 -3.99 -17.79
N SER A 16 6.73 -4.12 -16.80
CA SER A 16 6.98 -3.81 -15.39
C SER A 16 7.70 -4.95 -14.66
N GLY A 17 8.67 -5.61 -15.32
CA GLY A 17 9.44 -6.76 -14.79
C GLY A 17 9.50 -6.76 -13.27
N SER A 18 8.69 -7.64 -12.67
CA SER A 18 8.00 -7.39 -11.39
C SER A 18 9.00 -7.01 -10.31
N ARG A 19 9.11 -5.71 -10.00
CA ARG A 19 10.04 -5.18 -8.98
C ARG A 19 9.73 -5.71 -7.55
N MET A 20 8.63 -6.44 -7.43
CA MET A 20 8.11 -7.13 -6.24
C MET A 20 8.21 -8.67 -6.30
N ALA A 21 8.79 -9.27 -7.35
CA ALA A 21 8.93 -10.74 -7.45
C ALA A 21 9.77 -11.33 -6.30
N ASP A 22 10.68 -10.54 -5.74
CA ASP A 22 11.52 -10.88 -4.59
C ASP A 22 11.15 -9.98 -3.39
N ALA A 23 9.87 -9.67 -3.18
CA ALA A 23 9.43 -8.87 -2.04
C ALA A 23 9.27 -9.73 -0.79
N TYR A 24 9.57 -9.16 0.38
CA TYR A 24 9.15 -9.76 1.64
C TYR A 24 7.63 -9.77 1.71
N VAL A 25 7.07 -10.92 2.07
CA VAL A 25 5.66 -11.03 2.47
C VAL A 25 5.58 -10.65 3.94
N GLY A 26 4.90 -9.55 4.24
CA GLY A 26 4.84 -8.98 5.57
C GLY A 26 3.57 -8.18 5.81
N ALA A 27 3.69 -7.20 6.70
CA ALA A 27 2.64 -6.28 7.05
C ALA A 27 3.21 -4.87 7.27
N ILE A 28 2.32 -3.89 7.19
CA ILE A 28 2.57 -2.55 7.70
C ILE A 28 1.72 -2.32 8.93
N ARG A 29 2.25 -1.62 9.91
CA ARG A 29 1.50 -1.07 11.03
C ARG A 29 1.51 0.45 10.93
N ILE A 30 0.33 1.06 11.01
CA ILE A 30 0.21 2.51 11.01
C ILE A 30 0.59 3.06 12.40
N LEU A 31 1.61 3.90 12.47
CA LEU A 31 2.10 4.52 13.70
C LEU A 31 1.48 5.90 13.91
N SER A 32 1.33 6.67 12.83
CA SER A 32 0.77 8.01 12.84
C SER A 32 0.06 8.27 11.51
N LEU A 33 -0.94 9.15 11.51
CA LEU A 33 -1.62 9.59 10.28
C LEU A 33 -2.26 10.97 10.43
N THR A 34 -2.36 11.71 9.33
CA THR A 34 -3.13 12.95 9.28
C THR A 34 -4.63 12.67 9.37
N PRO A 35 -5.41 13.42 10.17
CA PRO A 35 -6.85 13.22 10.28
C PRO A 35 -7.59 13.64 8.99
N PRO A 36 -8.78 13.06 8.71
CA PRO A 36 -9.56 13.44 7.55
C PRO A 36 -10.17 14.84 7.74
N THR A 37 -10.23 15.62 6.67
CA THR A 37 -10.90 16.92 6.62
C THR A 37 -12.37 16.79 6.21
N GLN A 38 -13.17 17.85 6.36
CA GLN A 38 -14.58 17.83 5.95
C GLN A 38 -14.80 18.06 4.44
N ARG A 39 -13.78 18.48 3.68
CA ARG A 39 -13.97 19.10 2.36
C ARG A 39 -14.26 18.12 1.21
N ARG A 40 -13.61 16.96 1.17
CA ARG A 40 -13.67 16.03 0.02
C ARG A 40 -13.82 14.58 0.45
N ARG A 41 -14.35 13.74 -0.42
CA ARG A 41 -14.48 12.29 -0.17
C ARG A 41 -13.12 11.60 -0.17
N TYR A 42 -12.36 11.76 -1.25
CA TYR A 42 -10.99 11.27 -1.36
C TYR A 42 -10.01 12.34 -0.92
N GLN A 43 -9.08 11.97 -0.05
CA GLN A 43 -8.12 12.91 0.55
C GLN A 43 -6.75 12.26 0.68
N VAL A 44 -5.72 13.10 0.58
CA VAL A 44 -4.34 12.68 0.88
C VAL A 44 -4.23 12.45 2.38
N CYS A 45 -3.74 11.27 2.74
CA CYS A 45 -3.40 10.87 4.09
C CYS A 45 -1.88 10.67 4.14
N THR A 46 -1.19 11.50 4.92
CA THR A 46 0.22 11.30 5.22
C THR A 46 0.32 10.40 6.45
N MET A 47 1.16 9.37 6.39
CA MET A 47 1.22 8.33 7.42
C MET A 47 2.66 7.90 7.69
N ASP A 48 2.96 7.64 8.96
CA ASP A 48 4.14 6.91 9.38
C ASP A 48 3.78 5.44 9.56
N LEU A 49 4.55 4.55 8.92
CA LEU A 49 4.32 3.12 8.91
C LEU A 49 5.52 2.40 9.52
N ALA A 50 5.30 1.39 10.34
CA ALA A 50 6.31 0.38 10.64
C ALA A 50 6.17 -0.78 9.64
N LEU A 51 7.30 -1.19 9.06
CA LEU A 51 7.40 -2.31 8.15
C LEU A 51 7.76 -3.57 8.95
N GLU A 52 6.94 -4.60 8.84
CA GLU A 52 7.10 -5.85 9.59
C GLU A 52 7.16 -7.03 8.62
N ALA A 53 8.30 -7.69 8.54
CA ALA A 53 8.43 -8.94 7.79
C ALA A 53 9.52 -9.85 8.38
N PRO A 54 9.42 -11.18 8.21
CA PRO A 54 10.49 -12.10 8.60
C PRO A 54 11.79 -11.76 7.86
N GLY A 55 12.86 -11.48 8.60
CA GLY A 55 14.16 -11.12 8.03
C GLY A 55 14.31 -9.65 7.62
N LEU A 56 13.32 -8.80 7.92
CA LEU A 56 13.43 -7.35 7.86
C LEU A 56 13.70 -6.82 9.27
N GLU A 57 14.84 -6.15 9.47
CA GLU A 57 15.05 -5.35 10.68
C GLU A 57 14.04 -4.19 10.64
N GLY A 58 13.14 -4.13 11.62
CA GLY A 58 11.97 -3.25 11.59
C GLY A 58 12.32 -1.82 11.20
N GLU A 59 11.79 -1.39 10.05
CA GLU A 59 12.04 -0.07 9.46
C GLU A 59 10.76 0.77 9.53
N THR A 60 10.90 2.09 9.67
CA THR A 60 9.78 3.02 9.53
C THR A 60 9.79 3.74 8.18
N LEU A 61 8.63 3.87 7.57
CA LEU A 61 8.44 4.54 6.29
C LEU A 61 7.32 5.59 6.39
N GLN A 62 7.64 6.83 6.02
CA GLN A 62 6.62 7.85 5.79
C GLN A 62 6.12 7.76 4.35
N THR A 63 4.80 7.76 4.16
CA THR A 63 4.15 7.71 2.85
C THR A 63 2.93 8.63 2.77
N GLU A 64 2.49 8.91 1.55
CA GLU A 64 1.26 9.64 1.25
C GLU A 64 0.37 8.77 0.37
N VAL A 65 -0.85 8.54 0.82
CA VAL A 65 -1.85 7.72 0.12
C VAL A 65 -3.17 8.48 0.00
N VAL A 66 -3.88 8.28 -1.11
CA VAL A 66 -5.22 8.87 -1.27
C VAL A 66 -6.25 7.86 -0.78
N LEU A 67 -7.02 8.22 0.25
CA LEU A 67 -8.02 7.36 0.86
C LEU A 67 -9.41 7.98 0.79
N ASP A 68 -10.44 7.12 0.76
CA ASP A 68 -11.82 7.54 1.01
C ASP A 68 -11.99 7.84 2.50
N LYS A 69 -12.52 9.01 2.84
CA LYS A 69 -12.78 9.43 4.23
C LYS A 69 -13.67 8.47 5.02
N ARG A 70 -14.47 7.63 4.35
CA ARG A 70 -15.32 6.62 4.99
C ARG A 70 -14.54 5.46 5.58
N TYR A 71 -13.34 5.19 5.07
CA TYR A 71 -12.50 4.04 5.44
C TYR A 71 -11.17 4.52 6.02
N TRP A 72 -11.20 5.67 6.70
CA TRP A 72 -10.00 6.24 7.29
C TRP A 72 -9.47 5.31 8.38
N PRO A 73 -8.19 4.90 8.33
CA PRO A 73 -7.65 3.96 9.30
C PRO A 73 -7.34 4.64 10.63
N ASP A 74 -7.34 3.85 11.70
CA ASP A 74 -6.87 4.25 13.01
C ASP A 74 -5.36 3.95 13.17
N VAL A 75 -4.71 4.68 14.07
CA VAL A 75 -3.36 4.33 14.55
C VAL A 75 -3.38 2.92 15.15
N GLY A 76 -2.37 2.12 14.83
CA GLY A 76 -2.28 0.71 15.20
C GLY A 76 -2.92 -0.24 14.18
N THR A 77 -3.62 0.26 13.16
CA THR A 77 -4.15 -0.58 12.07
C THR A 77 -3.00 -1.31 11.37
N VAL A 78 -3.17 -2.63 11.18
CA VAL A 78 -2.21 -3.51 10.51
C VAL A 78 -2.79 -3.97 9.18
N LEU A 79 -2.03 -3.80 8.10
CA LEU A 79 -2.42 -4.24 6.76
C LEU A 79 -1.37 -5.20 6.20
N ARG A 80 -1.81 -6.22 5.46
CA ARG A 80 -0.89 -7.11 4.74
C ARG A 80 -0.16 -6.30 3.68
N ALA A 81 1.13 -6.56 3.50
CA ALA A 81 1.93 -5.85 2.53
C ALA A 81 3.04 -6.72 1.91
N ARG A 82 3.45 -6.34 0.70
CA ARG A 82 4.68 -6.79 0.06
C ARG A 82 5.70 -5.65 0.13
N ILE A 83 6.88 -5.95 0.67
CA ILE A 83 7.94 -4.96 0.89
C ILE A 83 9.11 -5.29 -0.01
N SER A 84 9.47 -4.40 -0.93
CA SER A 84 10.54 -4.69 -1.89
C SER A 84 11.90 -4.79 -1.19
N ARG A 85 12.61 -5.92 -1.40
CA ARG A 85 13.95 -6.15 -0.83
C ARG A 85 15.01 -5.19 -1.34
N ARG A 86 14.87 -4.73 -2.60
CA ARG A 86 15.87 -3.85 -3.25
C ARG A 86 15.63 -2.37 -2.98
N LYS A 87 14.40 -2.00 -2.58
CA LYS A 87 13.97 -0.63 -2.30
C LYS A 87 12.92 -0.67 -1.18
N PRO A 88 13.32 -0.65 0.10
CA PRO A 88 12.37 -0.86 1.20
C PRO A 88 11.28 0.23 1.29
N ARG A 89 11.53 1.42 0.71
CA ARG A 89 10.53 2.49 0.53
C ARG A 89 9.45 2.19 -0.51
N MET A 90 9.55 1.07 -1.21
CA MET A 90 8.52 0.59 -2.14
C MET A 90 7.74 -0.53 -1.44
N ILE A 91 6.52 -0.20 -1.04
CA ILE A 91 5.58 -1.11 -0.41
C ILE A 91 4.32 -1.22 -1.27
N ASP A 92 3.74 -2.41 -1.28
CA ASP A 92 2.42 -2.68 -1.84
C ASP A 92 1.56 -3.22 -0.70
N ALA A 93 0.67 -2.40 -0.16
CA ALA A 93 -0.19 -2.78 0.96
C ALA A 93 -1.62 -3.00 0.50
N ASP A 94 -2.32 -3.94 1.14
CA ASP A 94 -3.73 -4.25 0.88
C ASP A 94 -4.64 -3.16 1.45
N TRP A 95 -4.65 -2.00 0.81
CA TRP A 95 -5.47 -0.85 1.19
C TRP A 95 -6.97 -1.12 1.02
N GLU A 96 -7.34 -2.03 0.11
CA GLU A 96 -8.73 -2.47 -0.09
C GLU A 96 -9.29 -3.16 1.15
N ALA A 97 -8.45 -3.74 2.01
CA ALA A 97 -8.86 -4.25 3.31
C ALA A 97 -9.53 -3.19 4.20
N LEU A 98 -9.20 -1.89 4.04
CA LEU A 98 -9.86 -0.81 4.78
C LEU A 98 -11.34 -0.65 4.42
N ALA A 99 -11.70 -0.88 3.15
CA ALA A 99 -13.07 -0.77 2.69
C ALA A 99 -13.94 -2.00 3.03
N ARG A 100 -13.30 -3.12 3.43
CA ARG A 100 -13.96 -4.38 3.79
C ARG A 100 -14.20 -4.53 5.30
N ARG A 101 -13.76 -3.55 6.10
CA ARG A 101 -13.80 -3.60 7.57
C ARG A 101 -15.13 -3.09 8.13
#